data_AF-A0A2P6PAF3-F1
#
_entry.id   AF-A0A2P6PAF3-F1
#
_cell.length_a   1.000
_cell.length_b   1.000
_cell.length_c   1.000
_cell.angle_alpha   90.00
_cell.angle_beta   90.00
_cell.angle_gamma   90.00
#
_symmetry.space_group_name_H-M   'P 1'
#
loop_
_entity.id
_entity.type
_entity.pdbx_description
1 polymer ?
#
loop_
_entity_poly.entity_id
_entity_poly.type
_entity_poly.pdbx_seq_one_letter_code
_entity_poly.pdbx_strand_id
1 'polypeptide(L)'
;METQRRTFGLCYSLLVGVLLVFFSGIGSSAVSNEVKRCDPHSNDSDSSISCSSKNYVLQSYYEKYEDLLDSNFQDFIAQELPIGLCEVLPHNLSLALRLSILHRNLIGNGSHRHLTSSFRLKIEQESILELPSHHCEVIVIERLPSGVFADPFELQHLLQRGVYGNIAVFGDTNLELPSFLSNRSAVEVHMDVGHDLLLGPSKESTINLELPLHARYPPLDESGYWEVKFGTPDFFMRCSVEGKSHNQGCLYRIPDIDGSDSTFGTVVWNIPSGMKAHARIVSVFTFIAALISAILIAVTSIFYSDNSSKRSKES
;
A
#
# COMPACT_ATOMS: atom_id res chain seq x y z
N MET A 1 0.23 60.47 -20.85
CA MET A 1 -0.85 59.52 -20.47
C MET A 1 -0.57 58.08 -20.91
N GLU A 2 0.35 57.80 -21.84
CA GLU A 2 0.77 56.42 -22.21
C GLU A 2 1.48 55.63 -21.09
N THR A 3 2.29 56.28 -20.26
CA THR A 3 3.20 55.61 -19.30
C THR A 3 2.49 55.01 -18.08
N GLN A 4 1.32 55.53 -17.73
CA GLN A 4 0.50 55.03 -16.60
C GLN A 4 -0.35 53.81 -16.99
N ARG A 5 -0.60 53.60 -18.30
CA ARG A 5 -1.37 52.45 -18.81
C ARG A 5 -0.52 51.17 -18.91
N ARG A 6 0.77 51.32 -19.24
CA ARG A 6 1.73 50.19 -19.31
C ARG A 6 2.11 49.64 -17.93
N THR A 7 2.23 50.50 -16.92
CA THR A 7 2.54 50.08 -15.54
C THR A 7 1.38 49.32 -14.90
N PHE A 8 0.13 49.73 -15.15
CA PHE A 8 -1.05 48.97 -14.72
C PHE A 8 -1.21 47.63 -15.46
N GLY A 9 -0.91 47.57 -16.76
CA GLY A 9 -0.94 46.33 -17.54
C GLY A 9 0.09 45.29 -17.07
N LEU A 10 1.32 45.73 -16.78
CA LEU A 10 2.37 44.84 -16.27
C LEU A 10 2.08 44.32 -14.85
N CYS A 11 1.50 45.16 -13.98
CA CYS A 11 1.15 44.78 -12.62
C CYS A 11 -0.01 43.76 -12.60
N TYR A 12 -0.99 43.93 -13.47
CA TYR A 12 -2.11 42.98 -13.63
C TYR A 12 -1.63 41.62 -14.18
N SER A 13 -0.73 41.61 -15.17
CA SER A 13 -0.14 40.36 -15.68
C SER A 13 0.73 39.65 -14.65
N LEU A 14 1.43 40.37 -13.77
CA LEU A 14 2.20 39.79 -12.67
C LEU A 14 1.28 39.19 -11.59
N LEU A 15 0.18 39.87 -11.26
CA LEU A 15 -0.79 39.39 -10.28
C LEU A 15 -1.55 38.15 -10.78
N VAL A 16 -1.92 38.13 -12.06
CA VAL A 16 -2.52 36.96 -12.73
C VAL A 16 -1.50 35.81 -12.87
N GLY A 17 -0.22 36.12 -13.13
CA GLY A 17 0.85 35.13 -13.17
C GLY A 17 1.11 34.48 -11.80
N VAL A 18 1.08 35.25 -10.72
CA VAL A 18 1.19 34.72 -9.35
C VAL A 18 -0.05 33.90 -8.97
N LEU A 19 -1.25 34.34 -9.34
CA LEU A 19 -2.48 33.57 -9.15
C LEU A 19 -2.48 32.24 -9.92
N LEU A 20 -1.99 32.21 -11.17
CA LEU A 20 -1.93 30.98 -11.98
C LEU A 20 -0.94 29.94 -11.44
N VAL A 21 0.17 30.38 -10.83
CA VAL A 21 1.12 29.47 -10.15
C VAL A 21 0.49 28.82 -8.92
N PHE A 22 -0.46 29.48 -8.24
CA PHE A 22 -1.21 28.91 -7.12
C PHE A 22 -2.41 28.04 -7.53
N PHE A 23 -2.97 28.22 -8.74
CA PHE A 23 -4.13 27.46 -9.23
C PHE A 23 -3.78 26.20 -10.06
N SER A 24 -2.50 25.91 -10.30
CA SER A 24 -2.08 24.71 -11.06
C SER A 24 -2.20 23.40 -10.28
N GLY A 25 -2.80 23.41 -9.08
CA GLY A 25 -2.86 22.26 -8.16
C GLY A 25 -4.24 21.62 -7.96
N ILE A 26 -5.29 22.01 -8.69
CA ILE A 26 -6.64 21.46 -8.46
C ILE A 26 -7.26 21.06 -9.81
N GLY A 27 -7.27 19.76 -10.07
CA GLY A 27 -7.88 19.21 -11.28
C GLY A 27 -7.65 17.72 -11.47
N SER A 28 -7.89 16.90 -10.44
CA SER A 28 -8.13 15.48 -10.64
C SER A 28 -9.60 15.20 -10.33
N SER A 29 -10.41 15.20 -11.38
CA SER A 29 -11.75 14.62 -11.33
C SER A 29 -11.57 13.12 -11.11
N ALA A 30 -11.65 12.67 -9.85
CA ALA A 30 -11.66 11.26 -9.53
C ALA A 30 -12.98 10.66 -10.03
N VAL A 31 -12.91 9.91 -11.12
CA VAL A 31 -13.96 8.97 -11.51
C VAL A 31 -14.03 7.93 -10.39
N SER A 32 -15.14 7.92 -9.66
CA SER A 32 -15.47 6.90 -8.67
C SER A 32 -15.62 5.56 -9.38
N ASN A 33 -14.53 4.82 -9.51
CA ASN A 33 -14.58 3.40 -9.82
C ASN A 33 -14.64 2.65 -8.48
N GLU A 34 -15.76 1.96 -8.24
CA GLU A 34 -15.82 0.97 -7.16
C GLU A 34 -14.66 -0.01 -7.31
N VAL A 35 -13.84 -0.12 -6.27
CA VAL A 35 -12.81 -1.14 -6.17
C VAL A 35 -13.52 -2.49 -6.09
N LYS A 36 -13.39 -3.28 -7.16
CA LYS A 36 -14.00 -4.59 -7.29
C LYS A 36 -13.48 -5.51 -6.17
N ARG A 37 -14.37 -5.90 -5.26
CA ARG A 37 -14.14 -6.94 -4.25
C ARG A 37 -13.99 -8.29 -4.97
N CYS A 38 -13.12 -9.16 -4.45
CA CYS A 38 -13.04 -10.53 -4.92
C CYS A 38 -14.35 -11.24 -4.60
N ASP A 39 -15.18 -11.49 -5.61
CA ASP A 39 -16.40 -12.27 -5.49
C ASP A 39 -16.12 -13.69 -6.04
N PRO A 40 -16.18 -14.74 -5.20
CA PRO A 40 -15.90 -16.11 -5.64
C PRO A 40 -16.90 -16.67 -6.67
N HIS A 41 -17.98 -15.93 -6.97
CA HIS A 41 -19.04 -16.40 -7.86
C HIS A 41 -19.13 -15.73 -9.24
N SER A 42 -18.19 -14.84 -9.61
CA SER A 42 -18.21 -14.23 -10.95
C SER A 42 -17.50 -15.08 -12.00
N ASN A 43 -18.27 -15.80 -12.81
CA ASN A 43 -17.82 -16.29 -14.11
C ASN A 43 -17.85 -15.09 -15.08
N ASP A 44 -16.73 -14.42 -15.35
CA ASP A 44 -16.59 -13.73 -16.63
C ASP A 44 -15.14 -13.46 -17.07
N SER A 45 -14.93 -13.76 -18.35
CA SER A 45 -13.71 -13.67 -19.13
C SER A 45 -13.51 -12.27 -19.68
N ASP A 46 -13.21 -11.28 -18.82
CA ASP A 46 -12.89 -9.93 -19.29
C ASP A 46 -11.96 -9.19 -18.33
N SER A 47 -10.65 -9.23 -18.60
CA SER A 47 -9.52 -8.49 -17.97
C SER A 47 -9.59 -8.27 -16.45
N SER A 48 -10.31 -9.13 -15.74
CA SER A 48 -10.56 -9.12 -14.32
C SER A 48 -9.36 -9.75 -13.61
N ILE A 49 -9.16 -9.35 -12.36
CA ILE A 49 -8.26 -9.99 -11.42
C ILE A 49 -8.48 -11.50 -11.56
N SER A 50 -7.55 -12.19 -12.20
CA SER A 50 -7.53 -13.65 -12.16
C SER A 50 -7.09 -14.00 -10.76
N CYS A 51 -8.07 -14.04 -9.85
CA CYS A 51 -7.93 -14.73 -8.58
C CYS A 51 -7.76 -16.20 -8.92
N SER A 52 -6.52 -16.55 -9.29
CA SER A 52 -6.07 -17.92 -9.34
C SER A 52 -6.45 -18.56 -8.01
N SER A 53 -6.97 -19.79 -8.06
CA SER A 53 -7.49 -20.59 -6.96
C SER A 53 -6.45 -20.97 -5.90
N LYS A 54 -5.57 -20.05 -5.50
CA LYS A 54 -4.68 -20.17 -4.35
C LYS A 54 -5.40 -19.62 -3.13
N ASN A 55 -5.47 -20.43 -2.08
CA ASN A 55 -6.07 -20.02 -0.81
C ASN A 55 -5.17 -18.97 -0.15
N TYR A 56 -5.62 -17.71 -0.06
CA TYR A 56 -4.94 -16.67 0.71
C TYR A 56 -5.30 -16.78 2.19
N VAL A 57 -4.32 -16.60 3.07
CA VAL A 57 -4.52 -16.65 4.53
C VAL A 57 -5.40 -15.48 4.98
N LEU A 58 -5.13 -14.28 4.46
CA LEU A 58 -5.91 -13.09 4.78
C LEU A 58 -7.35 -13.20 4.26
N GLN A 59 -7.58 -13.89 3.15
CA GLN A 59 -8.95 -14.10 2.68
C GLN A 59 -9.78 -14.86 3.72
N SER A 60 -9.25 -15.95 4.27
CA SER A 60 -9.92 -16.71 5.33
C SER A 60 -10.14 -15.86 6.60
N TYR A 61 -9.20 -14.98 6.94
CA TYR A 61 -9.37 -14.03 8.03
C TYR A 61 -10.53 -13.06 7.77
N TYR A 62 -10.58 -12.41 6.60
CA TYR A 62 -11.60 -11.40 6.27
C TYR A 62 -13.00 -11.98 5.97
N GLU A 63 -13.11 -13.29 5.78
CA GLU A 63 -14.41 -13.99 5.77
C GLU A 63 -15.04 -14.04 7.17
N LYS A 64 -14.23 -13.97 8.24
CA LYS A 64 -14.68 -14.05 9.63
C LYS A 64 -14.66 -12.70 10.36
N TYR A 65 -13.70 -11.85 10.03
CA TYR A 65 -13.47 -10.57 10.69
C TYR A 65 -13.60 -9.41 9.69
N GLU A 66 -14.34 -8.37 10.06
CA GLU A 66 -14.47 -7.18 9.20
C GLU A 66 -13.19 -6.33 9.20
N ASP A 67 -12.52 -6.23 10.36
CA ASP A 67 -11.38 -5.37 10.58
C ASP A 67 -10.11 -6.12 10.97
N LEU A 68 -8.95 -5.58 10.57
CA LEU A 68 -7.65 -6.11 10.93
C LEU A 68 -7.18 -5.57 12.29
N LEU A 69 -7.43 -6.36 13.34
CA LEU A 69 -6.93 -6.12 14.68
C LEU A 69 -5.83 -7.13 15.01
N ASP A 70 -4.73 -6.66 15.59
CA ASP A 70 -3.55 -7.51 15.84
C ASP A 70 -3.88 -8.67 16.79
N SER A 71 -4.73 -8.45 17.81
CA SER A 71 -5.19 -9.51 18.72
C SER A 71 -5.99 -10.58 17.99
N ASN A 72 -7.00 -10.17 17.21
CA ASN A 72 -7.88 -11.09 16.47
C ASN A 72 -7.08 -11.87 15.43
N PHE A 73 -6.13 -11.21 14.78
CA PHE A 73 -5.24 -11.86 13.83
C PHE A 73 -4.39 -12.91 14.53
N GLN A 74 -3.70 -12.59 15.63
CA GLN A 74 -2.91 -13.59 16.36
C GLN A 74 -3.77 -14.74 16.91
N ASP A 75 -4.98 -14.48 17.37
CA ASP A 75 -5.93 -15.51 17.81
C ASP A 75 -6.35 -16.41 16.64
N PHE A 76 -6.64 -15.83 15.47
CA PHE A 76 -6.93 -16.57 14.24
C PHE A 76 -5.72 -17.44 13.83
N ILE A 77 -4.51 -16.89 13.86
CA ILE A 77 -3.28 -17.66 13.59
C ILE A 77 -3.10 -18.81 14.61
N ALA A 78 -3.41 -18.59 15.88
CA ALA A 78 -3.25 -19.61 16.91
C ALA A 78 -4.31 -20.73 16.85
N GLN A 79 -5.54 -20.38 16.48
CA GLN A 79 -6.69 -21.29 16.56
C GLN A 79 -7.03 -21.99 15.24
N GLU A 80 -6.86 -21.31 14.11
CA GLU A 80 -7.38 -21.77 12.81
C GLU A 80 -6.28 -22.19 11.81
N LEU A 81 -5.08 -21.64 11.94
CA LEU A 81 -3.93 -22.12 11.16
C LEU A 81 -3.26 -23.43 11.63
N PRO A 82 -3.58 -24.06 12.78
CA PRO A 82 -3.17 -25.44 13.02
C PRO A 82 -3.83 -26.46 12.07
N ILE A 83 -4.74 -26.05 11.18
CA ILE A 83 -5.41 -26.92 10.21
C ILE A 83 -4.49 -27.15 9.00
N GLY A 84 -3.43 -27.89 9.27
CA GLY A 84 -2.43 -28.34 8.31
C GLY A 84 -1.54 -29.40 8.94
N LEU A 85 -2.11 -30.27 9.78
CA LEU A 85 -1.47 -31.51 10.22
C LEU A 85 -1.22 -32.37 8.98
N CYS A 86 -0.10 -32.12 8.32
CA CYS A 86 0.50 -33.11 7.47
C CYS A 86 0.93 -34.24 8.40
N GLU A 87 0.14 -35.33 8.38
CA GLU A 87 0.34 -36.54 9.18
C GLU A 87 1.71 -37.20 9.00
N VAL A 88 2.60 -36.64 8.16
CA VAL A 88 3.80 -37.28 7.63
C VAL A 88 5.10 -36.45 7.82
N LEU A 89 5.13 -35.43 8.68
CA LEU A 89 6.41 -34.71 8.92
C LEU A 89 6.57 -34.28 10.38
N PRO A 90 7.80 -34.26 10.94
CA PRO A 90 7.99 -34.14 12.38
C PRO A 90 7.52 -32.78 12.85
N HIS A 91 6.93 -32.75 14.05
CA HIS A 91 6.42 -31.59 14.78
C HIS A 91 7.41 -30.42 14.99
N ASN A 92 8.60 -30.47 14.40
CA ASN A 92 9.74 -29.60 14.64
C ASN A 92 10.17 -28.78 13.39
N LEU A 93 9.42 -28.79 12.28
CA LEU A 93 9.83 -28.02 11.09
C LEU A 93 9.86 -26.50 11.34
N SER A 94 8.92 -25.98 12.14
CA SER A 94 8.96 -24.59 12.59
C SER A 94 10.25 -24.26 13.34
N LEU A 95 10.77 -25.20 14.14
CA LEU A 95 12.03 -25.05 14.88
C LEU A 95 13.28 -25.16 13.99
N ALA A 96 13.16 -25.74 12.79
CA ALA A 96 14.27 -25.93 11.85
C ALA A 96 14.44 -24.77 10.86
N LEU A 97 13.44 -23.89 10.74
CA LEU A 97 13.49 -22.71 9.88
C LEU A 97 13.89 -21.50 10.70
N ARG A 98 14.97 -20.84 10.27
CA ARG A 98 15.44 -19.60 10.86
C ARG A 98 15.30 -18.46 9.87
N LEU A 99 14.64 -17.41 10.30
CA LEU A 99 14.43 -16.20 9.53
C LEU A 99 15.19 -15.03 10.17
N SER A 100 15.92 -14.27 9.35
CA SER A 100 16.55 -13.01 9.77
C SER A 100 16.24 -11.87 8.82
N ILE A 101 16.06 -10.66 9.37
CA ILE A 101 15.93 -9.44 8.58
C ILE A 101 17.34 -9.00 8.17
N LEU A 102 17.58 -8.88 6.86
CA LEU A 102 18.81 -8.28 6.34
C LEU A 102 18.67 -6.77 6.26
N HIS A 103 17.53 -6.30 5.77
CA HIS A 103 17.28 -4.89 5.56
C HIS A 103 15.79 -4.60 5.46
N ARG A 104 15.36 -3.42 5.94
CA ARG A 104 13.98 -2.96 5.81
C ARG A 104 13.96 -1.43 5.83
N ASN A 105 13.56 -0.81 4.72
CA ASN A 105 13.63 0.64 4.53
C ASN A 105 12.43 1.18 3.75
N LEU A 106 12.13 2.46 3.96
CA LEU A 106 11.25 3.24 3.08
C LEU A 106 12.09 4.11 2.15
N ILE A 107 11.87 3.94 0.85
CA ILE A 107 12.53 4.69 -0.20
C ILE A 107 11.52 5.67 -0.82
N GLY A 108 11.97 6.89 -1.09
CA GLY A 108 11.14 7.95 -1.67
C GLY A 108 10.77 9.05 -0.69
N ASN A 109 10.03 10.04 -1.19
CA ASN A 109 9.66 11.25 -0.45
C ASN A 109 8.15 11.50 -0.56
N GLY A 110 7.59 12.21 0.42
CA GLY A 110 6.16 12.55 0.42
C GLY A 110 5.26 11.40 0.90
N SER A 111 4.05 11.34 0.33
CA SER A 111 2.97 10.41 0.67
C SER A 111 3.03 9.09 -0.10
N HIS A 112 3.80 9.00 -1.19
CA HIS A 112 4.06 7.75 -1.91
C HIS A 112 5.50 7.31 -1.66
N ARG A 113 5.68 6.08 -1.17
CA ARG A 113 7.00 5.50 -0.85
C ARG A 113 7.02 4.01 -1.15
N HIS A 114 8.21 3.48 -1.34
CA HIS A 114 8.44 2.05 -1.55
C HIS A 114 9.01 1.45 -0.26
N LEU A 115 8.31 0.49 0.33
CA LEU A 115 8.85 -0.33 1.41
C LEU A 115 9.67 -1.45 0.80
N THR A 116 10.99 -1.38 0.95
CA THR A 116 11.92 -2.43 0.53
C THR A 116 12.33 -3.25 1.74
N SER A 117 12.12 -4.56 1.66
CA SER A 117 12.47 -5.52 2.72
C SER A 117 13.28 -6.66 2.12
N SER A 118 14.33 -7.07 2.81
CA SER A 118 15.15 -8.21 2.44
C SER A 118 15.32 -9.11 3.66
N PHE A 119 15.02 -10.38 3.48
CA PHE A 119 15.02 -11.38 4.53
C PHE A 119 15.89 -12.56 4.11
N ARG A 120 16.58 -13.17 5.06
CA ARG A 120 17.30 -14.42 4.85
C ARG A 120 16.54 -15.54 5.54
N LEU A 121 16.20 -16.55 4.76
CA LEU A 121 15.59 -17.78 5.23
C LEU A 121 16.62 -18.90 5.18
N LYS A 122 16.83 -19.58 6.31
CA LYS A 122 17.79 -20.65 6.48
C LYS A 122 17.10 -21.90 7.04
N ILE A 123 17.53 -23.06 6.58
CA ILE A 123 17.17 -24.36 7.14
C ILE A 123 18.36 -24.86 7.96
N GLU A 124 18.19 -25.03 9.28
CA GLU A 124 19.29 -25.38 10.19
C GLU A 124 19.56 -26.90 10.31
N GLN A 125 18.61 -27.78 9.95
CA GLN A 125 18.77 -29.24 10.11
C GLN A 125 18.73 -30.02 8.79
N GLU A 126 19.44 -31.15 8.77
CA GLU A 126 19.38 -32.16 7.69
C GLU A 126 18.06 -32.95 7.64
N SER A 127 17.15 -32.72 8.59
CA SER A 127 15.83 -33.37 8.69
C SER A 127 14.85 -33.02 7.56
N ILE A 128 15.21 -32.12 6.65
CA ILE A 128 14.40 -31.73 5.48
C ILE A 128 14.53 -32.72 4.30
N LEU A 129 15.37 -33.75 4.40
CA LEU A 129 15.45 -34.82 3.39
C LEU A 129 14.10 -35.55 3.14
N GLU A 130 13.10 -35.34 4.01
CA GLU A 130 11.76 -35.92 3.89
C GLU A 130 10.67 -34.91 3.51
N LEU A 131 10.96 -33.64 3.23
CA LEU A 131 9.93 -32.71 2.73
C LEU A 131 9.43 -33.24 1.38
N PRO A 132 8.19 -33.75 1.29
CA PRO A 132 7.70 -34.28 0.03
C PRO A 132 7.26 -33.07 -0.76
N SER A 133 8.14 -32.48 -1.54
CA SER A 133 7.81 -31.22 -2.19
C SER A 133 8.54 -31.02 -3.49
N HIS A 134 7.76 -31.03 -4.57
CA HIS A 134 8.13 -30.50 -5.87
C HIS A 134 7.88 -28.99 -5.96
N HIS A 135 7.17 -28.40 -4.98
CA HIS A 135 6.91 -26.96 -4.91
C HIS A 135 6.67 -26.50 -3.45
N CYS A 136 7.45 -25.52 -2.99
CA CYS A 136 7.25 -24.81 -1.73
C CYS A 136 7.24 -23.30 -1.99
N GLU A 137 6.21 -22.61 -1.52
CA GLU A 137 6.11 -21.16 -1.54
C GLU A 137 6.26 -20.59 -0.12
N VAL A 138 6.91 -19.44 -0.01
CA VAL A 138 6.86 -18.60 1.19
C VAL A 138 5.78 -17.56 0.99
N ILE A 139 4.98 -17.39 2.03
CA ILE A 139 3.91 -16.40 2.12
C ILE A 139 4.35 -15.36 3.14
N VAL A 140 4.40 -14.11 2.71
CA VAL A 140 4.73 -12.94 3.54
C VAL A 140 3.47 -12.11 3.71
N ILE A 141 3.07 -11.88 4.95
CA ILE A 141 1.94 -11.02 5.30
C ILE A 141 2.47 -9.73 5.93
N GLU A 142 2.35 -8.63 5.20
CA GLU A 142 2.72 -7.30 5.65
C GLU A 142 1.48 -6.55 6.13
N ARG A 143 1.28 -6.47 7.45
CA ARG A 143 0.19 -5.71 8.07
C ARG A 143 0.54 -4.23 8.12
N LEU A 144 -0.16 -3.42 7.34
CA LEU A 144 0.12 -1.99 7.21
C LEU A 144 -0.44 -1.20 8.42
N PRO A 145 0.24 -0.12 8.82
CA PRO A 145 -0.27 0.76 9.87
C PRO A 145 -1.50 1.55 9.38
N SER A 146 -2.32 2.02 10.31
CA SER A 146 -3.50 2.83 9.97
C SER A 146 -3.13 4.08 9.16
N GLY A 147 -3.92 4.37 8.14
CA GLY A 147 -3.64 5.49 7.23
C GLY A 147 -2.59 5.20 6.16
N VAL A 148 -2.02 4.00 6.10
CA VAL A 148 -1.14 3.54 5.03
C VAL A 148 -1.80 2.37 4.30
N PHE A 149 -1.71 2.37 2.97
CA PHE A 149 -2.21 1.29 2.12
C PHE A 149 -1.28 1.04 0.94
N ALA A 150 -1.38 -0.12 0.32
CA ALA A 150 -0.69 -0.43 -0.93
C ALA A 150 -1.65 -0.27 -2.11
N ASP A 151 -1.20 0.35 -3.20
CA ASP A 151 -2.03 0.53 -4.40
C ASP A 151 -2.15 -0.82 -5.15
N PRO A 152 -3.36 -1.41 -5.26
CA PRO A 152 -3.56 -2.65 -6.00
C PRO A 152 -3.12 -2.58 -7.47
N PHE A 153 -3.23 -1.41 -8.11
CA PHE A 153 -2.87 -1.25 -9.52
C PHE A 153 -1.35 -1.28 -9.71
N GLU A 154 -0.58 -0.62 -8.85
CA GLU A 154 0.88 -0.70 -8.88
C GLU A 154 1.37 -2.13 -8.58
N LEU A 155 0.73 -2.81 -7.63
CA LEU A 155 1.05 -4.22 -7.32
C LEU A 155 0.72 -5.17 -8.47
N GLN A 156 -0.36 -4.92 -9.22
CA GLN A 156 -0.71 -5.72 -10.40
C GLN A 156 0.41 -5.66 -11.46
N HIS A 157 1.06 -4.50 -11.62
CA HIS A 157 2.20 -4.39 -12.53
C HIS A 157 3.41 -5.20 -12.07
N LEU A 158 3.66 -5.32 -10.75
CA LEU A 158 4.72 -6.19 -10.23
C LEU A 158 4.42 -7.67 -10.47
N LEU A 159 3.14 -8.07 -10.32
CA LEU A 159 2.69 -9.42 -10.62
C LEU A 159 2.84 -9.77 -12.11
N GLN A 160 2.42 -8.87 -13.01
CA GLN A 160 2.53 -9.06 -14.46
C GLN A 160 3.98 -9.21 -14.95
N ARG A 161 4.93 -8.60 -14.24
CA ARG A 161 6.37 -8.73 -14.54
C ARG A 161 6.99 -10.01 -14.00
N GLY A 162 6.21 -10.84 -13.29
CA GLY A 162 6.67 -12.09 -12.70
C GLY A 162 7.60 -11.91 -11.51
N VAL A 163 7.57 -10.76 -10.83
CA VAL A 163 8.41 -10.50 -9.65
C VAL A 163 7.96 -11.37 -8.48
N TYR A 164 6.65 -11.58 -8.34
CA TYR A 164 6.05 -12.41 -7.30
C TYR A 164 5.21 -13.51 -7.93
N GLY A 165 5.09 -14.64 -7.23
CA GLY A 165 4.23 -15.74 -7.66
C GLY A 165 2.75 -15.36 -7.58
N ASN A 166 2.34 -14.70 -6.50
CA ASN A 166 1.03 -14.08 -6.33
C ASN A 166 1.12 -12.94 -5.32
N ILE A 167 0.20 -11.97 -5.42
CA ILE A 167 0.10 -10.85 -4.48
C ILE A 167 -1.35 -10.38 -4.38
N ALA A 168 -1.79 -10.04 -3.18
CA ALA A 168 -3.12 -9.48 -2.95
C ALA A 168 -3.12 -8.48 -1.79
N VAL A 169 -4.00 -7.49 -1.87
CA VAL A 169 -4.25 -6.49 -0.83
C VAL A 169 -5.61 -6.78 -0.20
N PHE A 170 -5.65 -6.75 1.13
CA PHE A 170 -6.86 -6.98 1.91
C PHE A 170 -7.10 -5.85 2.90
N GLY A 171 -8.36 -5.68 3.31
CA GLY A 171 -8.80 -4.61 4.20
C GLY A 171 -9.11 -3.33 3.43
N ASP A 172 -8.82 -2.19 4.05
CA ASP A 172 -9.21 -0.90 3.51
C ASP A 172 -8.26 -0.40 2.39
N THR A 173 -8.78 -0.36 1.18
CA THR A 173 -8.09 0.10 -0.04
C THR A 173 -8.67 1.40 -0.61
N ASN A 174 -9.56 2.07 0.13
CA ASN A 174 -10.21 3.29 -0.37
C ASN A 174 -9.24 4.48 -0.40
N LEU A 175 -8.82 4.87 -1.60
CA LEU A 175 -7.85 5.95 -1.80
C LEU A 175 -8.32 7.31 -1.27
N GLU A 176 -9.63 7.51 -1.19
CA GLU A 176 -10.26 8.80 -0.88
C GLU A 176 -10.58 8.98 0.61
N LEU A 177 -10.54 7.90 1.42
CA LEU A 177 -10.82 8.01 2.85
C LEU A 177 -9.68 8.72 3.58
N PRO A 178 -9.98 9.71 4.45
CA PRO A 178 -8.97 10.30 5.30
C PRO A 178 -8.52 9.31 6.37
N SER A 179 -7.27 9.40 6.81
CA SER A 179 -6.64 8.45 7.74
C SER A 179 -7.44 8.14 9.01
N PHE A 180 -8.17 9.11 9.57
CA PHE A 180 -8.93 8.96 10.81
C PHE A 180 -10.26 8.20 10.66
N LEU A 181 -10.73 7.98 9.43
CA LEU A 181 -11.92 7.15 9.12
C LEU A 181 -11.54 5.82 8.48
N SER A 182 -10.25 5.52 8.47
CA SER A 182 -9.65 4.56 7.59
C SER A 182 -9.23 3.34 8.41
N ASN A 183 -9.66 2.15 7.98
CA ASN A 183 -9.26 0.91 8.63
C ASN A 183 -7.88 0.47 8.15
N ARG A 184 -7.31 -0.55 8.81
CA ARG A 184 -6.01 -1.09 8.43
C ARG A 184 -6.15 -1.99 7.19
N SER A 185 -5.07 -2.05 6.43
CA SER A 185 -4.93 -2.96 5.30
C SER A 185 -3.73 -3.88 5.52
N ALA A 186 -3.66 -4.96 4.76
CA ALA A 186 -2.52 -5.85 4.74
C ALA A 186 -2.26 -6.35 3.32
N VAL A 187 -1.00 -6.66 3.04
CA VAL A 187 -0.57 -7.24 1.76
C VAL A 187 -0.08 -8.65 2.01
N GLU A 188 -0.60 -9.62 1.26
CA GLU A 188 -0.13 -11.01 1.27
C GLU A 188 0.59 -11.29 -0.04
N VAL A 189 1.84 -11.76 0.06
CA VAL A 189 2.73 -12.00 -1.08
C VAL A 189 3.21 -13.43 -1.04
N HIS A 190 3.06 -14.15 -2.15
CA HIS A 190 3.51 -15.52 -2.34
C HIS A 190 4.73 -15.54 -3.25
N MET A 191 5.80 -16.18 -2.80
CA MET A 191 7.06 -16.30 -3.53
C MET A 191 7.48 -17.77 -3.59
N ASP A 192 7.87 -18.26 -4.76
CA ASP A 192 8.42 -19.61 -4.87
C ASP A 192 9.86 -19.61 -4.34
N VAL A 193 10.14 -20.54 -3.44
CA VAL A 193 11.47 -20.71 -2.84
C VAL A 193 11.94 -22.16 -2.87
N GLY A 194 11.13 -23.08 -3.41
CA GLY A 194 11.27 -24.51 -3.20
C GLY A 194 12.54 -25.11 -3.81
N HIS A 195 13.01 -24.59 -4.94
CA HIS A 195 14.20 -25.14 -5.59
C HIS A 195 15.50 -24.73 -4.87
N ASP A 196 15.66 -23.44 -4.56
CA ASP A 196 16.91 -22.91 -4.00
C ASP A 196 17.08 -23.19 -2.50
N LEU A 197 15.98 -23.23 -1.74
CA LEU A 197 16.04 -23.57 -0.30
C LEU A 197 16.29 -25.06 -0.06
N LEU A 198 15.66 -25.94 -0.84
CA LEU A 198 15.68 -27.38 -0.58
C LEU A 198 16.87 -28.08 -1.25
N LEU A 199 17.29 -27.60 -2.44
CA LEU A 199 18.34 -28.24 -3.25
C LEU A 199 19.63 -27.41 -3.33
N GLY A 200 19.63 -26.18 -2.80
CA GLY A 200 20.80 -25.30 -2.84
C GLY A 200 21.94 -25.75 -1.93
N PRO A 201 23.22 -25.50 -2.32
CA PRO A 201 24.40 -25.94 -1.56
C PRO A 201 24.51 -25.32 -0.17
N SER A 202 23.87 -24.18 0.08
CA SER A 202 23.87 -23.47 1.36
C SER A 202 22.57 -23.62 2.17
N LYS A 203 21.53 -24.27 1.65
CA LYS A 203 20.17 -24.35 2.27
C LYS A 203 19.67 -22.99 2.81
N GLU A 204 19.98 -21.94 2.06
CA GLU A 204 19.70 -20.54 2.41
C GLU A 204 19.14 -19.84 1.18
N SER A 205 18.10 -19.03 1.37
CA SER A 205 17.52 -18.19 0.31
C SER A 205 17.27 -16.78 0.83
N THR A 206 17.42 -15.80 -0.07
CA THR A 206 17.14 -14.40 0.20
C THR A 206 15.83 -14.01 -0.44
N ILE A 207 14.91 -13.52 0.37
CA ILE A 207 13.59 -13.07 -0.03
C ILE A 207 13.64 -11.55 -0.10
N ASN A 208 13.38 -10.99 -1.28
CA ASN A 208 13.32 -9.54 -1.48
C ASN A 208 11.88 -9.15 -1.79
N LEU A 209 11.39 -8.17 -1.04
CA LEU A 209 10.04 -7.64 -1.14
C LEU A 209 10.11 -6.13 -1.33
N GLU A 210 9.43 -5.64 -2.35
CA GLU A 210 9.20 -4.23 -2.61
C GLU A 210 7.69 -3.98 -2.71
N LEU A 211 7.19 -3.12 -1.83
CA LEU A 211 5.78 -2.73 -1.79
C LEU A 211 5.63 -1.22 -2.03
N PRO A 212 4.94 -0.78 -3.09
CA PRO A 212 4.50 0.60 -3.23
C PRO A 212 3.41 0.91 -2.20
N LEU A 213 3.67 1.91 -1.37
CA LEU A 213 2.81 2.33 -0.29
C LEU A 213 2.42 3.79 -0.45
N HIS A 214 1.17 4.07 -0.10
CA HIS A 214 0.59 5.39 -0.07
C HIS A 214 0.10 5.71 1.34
N ALA A 215 0.37 6.94 1.78
CA ALA A 215 -0.08 7.48 3.03
C ALA A 215 -1.26 8.42 2.80
N ARG A 216 -2.36 8.15 3.50
CA ARG A 216 -3.53 9.04 3.61
C ARG A 216 -3.16 10.26 4.44
N TYR A 217 -3.84 11.38 4.17
CA TYR A 217 -3.63 12.61 4.92
C TYR A 217 -3.93 12.41 6.42
N PRO A 218 -2.92 12.59 7.30
CA PRO A 218 -3.10 12.54 8.74
C PRO A 218 -3.78 13.80 9.28
N PRO A 219 -4.33 13.77 10.51
CA PRO A 219 -4.71 14.99 11.20
C PRO A 219 -3.48 15.88 11.44
N LEU A 220 -3.73 17.20 11.57
CA LEU A 220 -2.68 18.19 11.80
C LEU A 220 -1.93 17.89 13.10
N ASP A 221 -0.60 17.98 13.05
CA ASP A 221 0.28 17.77 14.20
C ASP A 221 1.05 19.06 14.56
N GLU A 222 1.59 19.13 15.78
CA GLU A 222 2.43 20.26 16.20
C GLU A 222 3.79 20.28 15.49
N SER A 223 4.38 19.10 15.27
CA SER A 223 5.64 18.94 14.54
C SER A 223 5.48 19.15 13.03
N GLY A 224 4.25 19.14 12.53
CA GLY A 224 3.92 19.13 11.10
C GLY A 224 4.06 17.77 10.43
N TYR A 225 4.43 16.73 11.18
CA TYR A 225 4.54 15.35 10.73
C TYR A 225 3.71 14.42 11.62
N TRP A 226 3.24 13.33 11.03
CA TRP A 226 2.57 12.23 11.71
C TRP A 226 3.44 10.99 11.60
N GLU A 227 3.85 10.45 12.75
CA GLU A 227 4.72 9.28 12.81
C GLU A 227 3.88 7.99 12.74
N VAL A 228 4.15 7.14 11.76
CA VAL A 228 3.61 5.77 11.71
C VAL A 228 4.74 4.75 11.77
N LYS A 229 4.53 3.69 12.55
CA LYS A 229 5.51 2.62 12.75
C LYS A 229 5.01 1.35 12.08
N PHE A 230 5.89 0.73 11.32
CA PHE A 230 5.63 -0.57 10.71
C PHE A 230 5.93 -1.67 11.71
N GLY A 231 5.05 -2.65 11.78
CA GLY A 231 5.29 -3.89 12.50
C GLY A 231 6.26 -4.80 11.77
N THR A 232 6.57 -5.95 12.36
CA THR A 232 7.25 -7.05 11.68
C THR A 232 6.25 -7.81 10.81
N PRO A 233 6.62 -8.21 9.58
CA PRO A 233 5.76 -9.06 8.77
C PRO A 233 5.66 -10.46 9.34
N ASP A 234 4.54 -11.13 9.08
CA ASP A 234 4.30 -12.52 9.46
C ASP A 234 4.70 -13.44 8.28
N PHE A 235 5.39 -14.54 8.58
CA PHE A 235 5.92 -15.46 7.57
C PHE A 235 5.32 -16.86 7.69
N PHE A 236 4.95 -17.41 6.54
CA PHE A 236 4.48 -18.77 6.42
C PHE A 236 5.18 -19.49 5.27
N MET A 237 5.24 -20.80 5.35
CA MET A 237 5.72 -21.66 4.28
C MET A 237 4.61 -22.62 3.90
N ARG A 238 4.28 -22.70 2.62
CA ARG A 238 3.33 -23.66 2.08
C ARG A 238 4.04 -24.61 1.14
N CYS A 239 3.95 -25.92 1.41
CA CYS A 239 4.53 -26.95 0.56
C CYS A 239 3.44 -27.92 0.09
N SER A 240 3.49 -28.31 -1.19
CA SER A 240 2.59 -29.32 -1.76
C SER A 240 3.21 -30.71 -1.74
N VAL A 241 2.39 -31.71 -1.40
CA VAL A 241 2.78 -33.13 -1.39
C VAL A 241 2.30 -33.79 -2.68
N GLU A 242 3.18 -34.51 -3.38
CA GLU A 242 2.82 -35.22 -4.61
C GLU A 242 1.84 -36.38 -4.33
N GLY A 243 0.82 -36.55 -5.19
CA GLY A 243 -0.10 -37.70 -5.14
C GLY A 243 -1.42 -37.51 -4.38
N LYS A 244 -1.66 -36.36 -3.73
CA LYS A 244 -2.98 -35.95 -3.23
C LYS A 244 -3.52 -34.80 -4.10
N SER A 245 -4.83 -34.81 -4.38
CA SER A 245 -5.51 -33.80 -5.20
C SER A 245 -5.07 -32.38 -4.82
N HIS A 246 -4.86 -31.51 -5.83
CA HIS A 246 -4.28 -30.16 -5.87
C HIS A 246 -4.49 -29.15 -4.71
N ASN A 247 -5.21 -29.46 -3.63
CA ASN A 247 -5.64 -28.51 -2.60
C ASN A 247 -5.21 -28.87 -1.17
N GLN A 248 -4.40 -29.90 -0.94
CA GLN A 248 -3.89 -30.25 0.39
C GLN A 248 -2.40 -29.88 0.52
N GLY A 249 -2.12 -28.57 0.59
CA GLY A 249 -0.80 -28.05 0.93
C GLY A 249 -0.62 -27.92 2.45
N CYS A 250 0.55 -28.26 2.96
CA CYS A 250 0.89 -28.04 4.37
C CYS A 250 1.24 -26.56 4.55
N LEU A 251 0.65 -25.88 5.53
CA LEU A 251 0.98 -24.49 5.86
C LEU A 251 1.68 -24.44 7.22
N TYR A 252 2.88 -23.88 7.23
CA TYR A 252 3.73 -23.79 8.42
C TYR A 252 3.96 -22.33 8.77
N ARG A 253 3.74 -21.96 10.03
CA ARG A 253 4.20 -20.68 10.55
C ARG A 253 5.70 -20.75 10.77
N ILE A 254 6.42 -19.80 10.20
CA ILE A 254 7.85 -19.63 10.47
C ILE A 254 7.94 -18.81 11.78
N PRO A 255 8.65 -19.29 12.82
CA PRO A 255 8.74 -18.58 14.08
C PRO A 255 9.36 -17.20 13.90
N ASP A 256 9.05 -16.32 14.85
CA ASP A 256 9.46 -14.92 14.81
C ASP A 256 10.99 -14.78 14.69
N ILE A 257 11.38 -13.67 14.07
CA ILE A 257 12.77 -13.35 13.71
C ILE A 257 13.67 -13.41 14.96
N ASP A 258 14.73 -14.22 14.86
CA ASP A 258 15.67 -14.46 15.94
C ASP A 258 16.43 -13.16 16.28
N GLY A 259 16.11 -12.58 17.43
CA GLY A 259 16.48 -11.23 17.81
C GLY A 259 17.87 -11.16 18.45
N SER A 260 18.84 -10.60 17.72
CA SER A 260 19.98 -9.90 18.34
C SER A 260 20.15 -8.45 17.86
N ASP A 261 19.55 -8.05 16.73
CA ASP A 261 19.61 -6.67 16.23
C ASP A 261 18.21 -6.07 16.07
N SER A 262 17.63 -5.66 17.19
CA SER A 262 16.33 -4.97 17.28
C SER A 262 16.26 -3.61 16.56
N THR A 263 17.32 -3.20 15.88
CA THR A 263 17.46 -1.93 15.15
C THR A 263 17.03 -2.00 13.69
N PHE A 264 17.02 -3.19 13.05
CA PHE A 264 16.69 -3.31 11.62
C PHE A 264 15.19 -3.55 11.32
N GLY A 265 14.38 -3.84 12.34
CA GLY A 265 12.97 -4.18 12.15
C GLY A 265 11.99 -3.01 12.20
N THR A 266 12.32 -1.93 12.92
CA THR A 266 11.38 -0.83 13.13
C THR A 266 11.53 0.22 12.05
N VAL A 267 10.67 0.15 11.05
CA VAL A 267 10.57 1.18 10.02
C VAL A 267 9.59 2.25 10.48
N VAL A 268 10.04 3.50 10.44
CA VAL A 268 9.24 4.67 10.84
C VAL A 268 9.04 5.58 9.64
N TRP A 269 7.79 5.98 9.39
CA TRP A 269 7.43 6.94 8.36
C TRP A 269 6.86 8.21 8.99
N ASN A 270 7.58 9.31 8.83
CA ASN A 270 7.10 10.65 9.13
C ASN A 270 6.32 11.20 7.93
N ILE A 271 4.99 11.08 7.97
CA ILE A 271 4.08 11.56 6.93
C ILE A 271 3.85 13.05 7.15
N PRO A 272 4.03 13.93 6.16
CA PRO A 272 3.72 15.35 6.32
C PRO A 272 2.22 15.54 6.58
N SER A 273 1.88 16.13 7.73
CA SER A 273 0.50 16.41 8.13
C SER A 273 0.16 17.90 8.15
N GLY A 274 1.19 18.76 8.18
CA GLY A 274 1.02 20.21 8.29
C GLY A 274 0.88 20.67 9.74
N MET A 275 1.41 21.87 10.02
CA MET A 275 1.45 22.41 11.38
C MET A 275 0.14 23.08 11.77
N LYS A 276 -0.41 22.69 12.93
CA LYS A 276 -1.64 23.28 13.47
C LYS A 276 -1.54 24.80 13.68
N ALA A 277 -0.35 25.31 14.05
CA ALA A 277 -0.11 26.74 14.25
C ALA A 277 -0.35 27.58 12.99
N HIS A 278 -0.07 27.02 11.80
CA HIS A 278 -0.21 27.74 10.54
C HIS A 278 -1.63 27.62 9.95
N ALA A 279 -2.42 26.64 10.38
CA ALA A 279 -3.71 26.31 9.77
C ALA A 279 -4.67 27.50 9.70
N ARG A 280 -4.80 28.29 10.78
CA ARG A 280 -5.67 29.48 10.80
C ARG A 280 -5.20 30.54 9.80
N ILE A 281 -3.89 30.81 9.78
CA ILE A 281 -3.30 31.83 8.91
C ILE A 281 -3.50 31.43 7.44
N VAL A 282 -3.12 30.19 7.09
CA VAL A 282 -3.29 29.65 5.74
C VAL A 282 -4.76 29.72 5.32
N SER A 283 -5.68 29.27 6.17
CA SER A 283 -7.12 29.30 5.87
C SER A 283 -7.64 30.72 5.57
N VAL A 284 -7.26 31.73 6.36
CA VAL A 284 -7.67 33.13 6.14
C VAL A 284 -7.12 33.67 4.81
N PHE A 285 -5.84 33.46 4.53
CA PHE A 285 -5.23 33.93 3.29
C PHE A 285 -5.82 33.22 2.06
N THR A 286 -6.00 31.90 2.11
CA THR A 286 -6.63 31.12 1.05
C THR A 286 -8.07 31.59 0.81
N PHE A 287 -8.84 31.87 1.86
CA PHE A 287 -10.20 32.38 1.73
C PHE A 287 -10.24 33.75 1.05
N ILE A 288 -9.40 34.71 1.48
CA ILE A 288 -9.34 36.05 0.88
C ILE A 288 -8.91 35.96 -0.60
N ALA A 289 -7.88 35.15 -0.90
CA ALA A 289 -7.40 34.97 -2.26
C ALA A 289 -8.48 34.34 -3.17
N ALA A 290 -9.17 33.31 -2.67
CA ALA A 290 -10.27 32.66 -3.40
C ALA A 290 -11.44 33.62 -3.63
N LEU A 291 -11.82 34.43 -2.63
CA LEU A 291 -12.88 35.42 -2.75
C LEU A 291 -12.55 36.49 -3.79
N ILE A 292 -11.34 37.06 -3.73
CA ILE A 292 -10.89 38.06 -4.72
C ILE A 292 -10.88 37.43 -6.12
N SER A 293 -10.39 36.21 -6.26
CA SER A 293 -10.37 35.49 -7.54
C SER A 293 -11.78 35.28 -8.09
N ALA A 294 -12.71 34.85 -7.26
CA ALA A 294 -14.11 34.65 -7.65
C ALA A 294 -14.77 35.96 -8.10
N ILE A 295 -14.53 37.07 -7.38
CA ILE A 295 -15.03 38.40 -7.75
C ILE A 295 -14.44 38.84 -9.10
N LEU A 296 -13.12 38.68 -9.30
CA LEU A 296 -12.48 39.04 -10.56
C LEU A 296 -13.02 38.24 -11.74
N ILE A 297 -13.23 36.93 -11.56
CA ILE A 297 -13.86 36.08 -12.58
C ILE A 297 -15.27 36.58 -12.90
N ALA A 298 -16.11 36.80 -11.89
CA ALA A 298 -17.48 37.27 -12.10
C ALA A 298 -17.55 38.64 -12.81
N VAL A 299 -16.75 39.60 -12.35
CA VAL A 299 -16.64 40.94 -12.95
C VAL A 299 -16.19 40.84 -14.40
N THR A 300 -15.11 40.10 -14.67
CA THR A 300 -14.60 39.95 -16.04
C THR A 300 -15.62 39.28 -16.95
N SER A 301 -16.34 38.25 -16.50
CA SER A 301 -17.40 37.60 -17.28
C SER A 301 -18.56 38.56 -17.62
N ILE A 302 -19.02 39.38 -16.66
CA ILE A 302 -20.10 40.36 -16.89
C ILE A 302 -19.67 41.41 -17.90
N PHE A 303 -18.50 42.05 -17.70
CA PHE A 303 -18.04 43.12 -18.59
C PHE A 303 -17.62 42.61 -19.98
N TYR A 304 -17.15 41.36 -20.09
CA TYR A 304 -16.84 40.76 -21.38
C TYR A 304 -18.13 40.43 -22.17
N SER A 305 -19.16 39.91 -21.50
CA SER A 305 -20.46 39.64 -22.12
C SER A 305 -21.13 40.92 -22.63
N ASP A 306 -21.10 42.01 -21.85
CA ASP A 306 -21.67 43.30 -22.26
C ASP A 306 -20.95 43.90 -23.48
N ASN A 307 -19.63 43.75 -23.57
CA ASN A 307 -18.86 44.16 -24.75
C ASN A 307 -19.15 43.30 -25.99
N SER A 308 -19.39 41.98 -25.83
CA SER A 308 -19.81 41.14 -26.96
C SER A 308 -21.22 41.49 -27.47
N SER A 309 -22.15 41.83 -26.58
CA SER A 309 -23.51 42.25 -26.94
C SER A 309 -23.55 43.63 -27.61
N LYS A 310 -22.61 44.52 -27.28
CA LYS A 310 -22.47 45.81 -27.96
C LYS A 310 -21.92 45.64 -29.38
N ARG A 311 -20.92 44.76 -29.56
CA ARG A 311 -20.33 44.47 -30.88
C ARG A 311 -21.30 43.82 -31.89
N SER A 312 -22.27 43.03 -31.42
CA SER A 312 -23.27 42.40 -32.29
C SER A 312 -24.43 43.33 -32.69
N LYS A 313 -24.55 44.51 -32.06
CA LYS A 313 -25.57 45.53 -32.41
C LYS A 313 -25.06 46.58 -33.41
N GLU A 314 -23.75 46.59 -33.68
CA GLU A 314 -23.09 47.51 -34.62
C GLU A 314 -22.77 46.87 -35.99
N SER A 315 -23.19 45.61 -36.22
CA SER A 315 -23.07 44.89 -37.50
C SER A 315 -24.39 44.78 -38.23
#